data_AF-A0A9P7RQP5-F1
#
_entry.id   AF-A0A9P7RQP5-F1
#
_cell.length_a   1.000
_cell.length_b   1.000
_cell.length_c   1.000
_cell.angle_alpha   90.00
_cell.angle_beta   90.00
_cell.angle_gamma   90.00
#
_symmetry.space_group_name_H-M   'P 1'
#
loop_
_entity.id
_entity.type
_entity.pdbx_description
1 polymer ?
#
loop_
_entity_poly.entity_id
_entity_poly.type
_entity_poly.pdbx_seq_one_letter_code
_entity_poly.pdbx_strand_id
1 'polypeptide(L)'
;MELQILLLLTLYASHVSATVFTVGVGKDETTGQKGVGFDPSVIVPSKSDQIVFEFRSGSHSVVQSTFEQPCTPKEGGFNTGVKSVADNLDVDAPGLPTTTLAVTDSQPLWFFDQAGGTCNQGGVLAVNPTVGSQTAAAFKENAMKATMAPANSDTTANISSTIHGATVAPTRASSTQTTPRPSKVNAAAVIAASQVALSSLAGIMLGIAMGVL
;
A
#
# COMPACT_ATOMS: atom_id res chain seq x y z
N MET A 1 -52.21 47.16 -6.69
CA MET A 1 -51.27 46.82 -5.60
C MET A 1 -51.03 45.32 -5.70
N GLU A 2 -50.36 44.90 -6.78
CA GLU A 2 -50.41 43.52 -7.32
C GLU A 2 -49.11 43.25 -8.07
N LEU A 3 -47.94 43.34 -7.41
CA LEU A 3 -46.69 42.83 -8.01
C LEU A 3 -45.54 42.76 -6.99
N GLN A 4 -45.54 41.76 -6.10
CA GLN A 4 -44.32 41.44 -5.31
C GLN A 4 -44.32 40.04 -4.67
N ILE A 5 -45.13 39.09 -5.17
CA ILE A 5 -45.13 37.70 -4.71
C ILE A 5 -44.62 36.80 -5.84
N LEU A 6 -43.40 37.01 -6.31
CA LEU A 6 -42.69 36.01 -7.10
C LEU A 6 -41.19 36.34 -7.14
N LEU A 7 -40.40 35.76 -6.23
CA LEU A 7 -39.05 35.22 -6.44
C LEU A 7 -38.35 34.98 -5.09
N LEU A 8 -38.75 33.94 -4.37
CA LEU A 8 -37.90 33.26 -3.40
C LEU A 8 -37.89 31.76 -3.72
N LEU A 9 -37.59 31.43 -4.98
CA LEU A 9 -37.04 30.13 -5.33
C LEU A 9 -35.56 30.16 -4.95
N THR A 10 -35.27 29.92 -3.67
CA THR A 10 -33.91 29.61 -3.22
C THR A 10 -33.46 28.36 -3.97
N LEU A 11 -32.54 28.52 -4.91
CA LEU A 11 -31.77 27.43 -5.48
C LEU A 11 -31.10 26.68 -4.31
N TYR A 12 -31.67 25.53 -3.93
CA TYR A 12 -30.95 24.54 -3.15
C TYR A 12 -29.85 24.01 -4.07
N ALA A 13 -28.70 24.68 -4.08
CA ALA A 13 -27.50 24.12 -4.66
C ALA A 13 -27.15 22.90 -3.81
N SER A 14 -27.45 21.71 -4.33
CA SER A 14 -26.97 20.45 -3.77
C SER A 14 -25.44 20.49 -3.86
N HIS A 15 -24.79 20.84 -2.75
CA HIS A 15 -23.34 20.77 -2.65
C HIS A 15 -22.99 19.29 -2.59
N VAL A 16 -22.60 18.70 -3.72
CA VAL A 16 -21.92 17.40 -3.73
C VAL A 16 -20.51 17.67 -3.21
N SER A 17 -20.31 17.51 -1.91
CA SER A 17 -19.00 17.58 -1.28
C SER A 17 -18.33 16.22 -1.42
N ALA A 18 -17.15 16.20 -2.06
CA ALA A 18 -16.28 15.03 -2.05
C ALA A 18 -15.60 14.90 -0.68
N THR A 19 -15.75 13.75 -0.05
CA THR A 19 -15.09 13.43 1.22
C THR A 19 -13.66 12.96 0.94
N VAL A 20 -12.74 13.27 1.86
CA VAL A 20 -11.35 12.79 1.81
C VAL A 20 -11.14 11.75 2.92
N PHE A 21 -10.74 10.55 2.52
CA PHE A 21 -10.35 9.47 3.42
C PHE A 21 -8.83 9.38 3.47
N THR A 22 -8.23 9.74 4.60
CA THR A 22 -6.79 9.56 4.80
C THR A 22 -6.50 8.18 5.38
N VAL A 23 -5.62 7.42 4.72
CA VAL A 23 -5.16 6.11 5.15
C VAL A 23 -3.66 6.16 5.39
N GLY A 24 -3.23 5.88 6.61
CA GLY A 24 -1.81 5.71 6.95
C GLY A 24 -1.28 4.37 6.45
N VAL A 25 -0.24 4.40 5.63
CA VAL A 25 0.44 3.20 5.10
C VAL A 25 1.69 2.92 5.93
N GLY A 26 1.82 1.70 6.46
CA GLY A 26 2.89 1.37 7.40
C GLY A 26 2.53 1.68 8.86
N LYS A 27 1.23 1.67 9.17
CA LYS A 27 0.68 1.92 10.49
C LYS A 27 -0.15 0.72 10.92
N ASP A 28 0.10 0.23 12.13
CA ASP A 28 -0.72 -0.82 12.72
C ASP A 28 -1.99 -0.19 13.30
N GLU A 29 -3.14 -0.56 12.75
CA GLU A 29 -4.46 -0.02 13.12
C GLU A 29 -4.84 -0.29 14.59
N THR A 30 -4.28 -1.33 15.23
CA THR A 30 -4.63 -1.68 16.61
C THR A 30 -3.86 -0.83 17.62
N THR A 31 -2.59 -0.57 17.34
CA THR A 31 -1.68 0.15 18.23
C THR A 31 -1.54 1.63 17.87
N GLY A 32 -1.90 2.01 16.64
CA GLY A 32 -1.65 3.34 16.09
C GLY A 32 -0.16 3.65 15.92
N GLN A 33 0.72 2.65 16.01
CA GLN A 33 2.17 2.82 15.88
C GLN A 33 2.64 2.41 14.48
N LYS A 34 3.91 2.71 14.18
CA LYS A 34 4.58 2.17 13.00
C LYS A 34 4.46 0.65 12.99
N GLY A 35 4.12 0.07 11.86
CA GLY A 35 3.92 -1.36 11.78
C GLY A 35 3.43 -1.83 10.43
N VAL A 36 2.80 -3.00 10.44
CA VAL A 36 2.28 -3.63 9.25
C VAL A 36 0.84 -3.19 9.02
N GLY A 37 0.60 -2.64 7.82
CA GLY A 37 -0.73 -2.48 7.28
C GLY A 37 -1.17 -1.04 7.09
N PHE A 38 -2.47 -0.88 7.16
CA PHE A 38 -3.20 0.33 6.80
C PHE A 38 -4.06 0.75 7.97
N ASP A 39 -4.07 2.04 8.28
CA ASP A 39 -4.90 2.62 9.33
C ASP A 39 -5.70 3.80 8.77
N PRO A 40 -7.04 3.68 8.64
CA PRO A 40 -7.83 2.47 8.87
C PRO A 40 -7.60 1.39 7.80
N SER A 41 -7.83 0.11 8.13
CA SER A 41 -7.71 -1.01 7.19
C SER A 41 -8.99 -1.29 6.40
N VAL A 42 -10.08 -0.59 6.75
CA VAL A 42 -11.36 -0.64 6.05
C VAL A 42 -11.94 0.76 5.89
N ILE A 43 -12.30 1.12 4.66
CA ILE A 43 -12.99 2.38 4.36
C ILE A 43 -14.16 2.16 3.41
N VAL A 44 -15.13 3.07 3.44
CA VAL A 44 -16.38 2.97 2.66
C VAL A 44 -16.68 4.26 1.89
N PRO A 45 -15.80 4.70 0.97
CA PRO A 45 -15.98 5.94 0.23
C PRO A 45 -17.08 5.85 -0.84
N SER A 46 -17.76 6.96 -1.07
CA SER A 46 -18.71 7.14 -2.16
C SER A 46 -18.00 7.54 -3.46
N LYS A 47 -18.70 7.38 -4.59
CA LYS A 47 -18.25 7.94 -5.87
C LYS A 47 -17.94 9.43 -5.72
N SER A 48 -16.83 9.87 -6.32
CA SER A 48 -16.26 11.21 -6.25
C SER A 48 -15.51 11.57 -4.97
N ASP A 49 -15.46 10.69 -3.96
CA ASP A 49 -14.55 10.85 -2.83
C ASP A 49 -13.08 10.62 -3.25
N GLN A 50 -12.16 10.98 -2.36
CA GLN A 50 -10.73 10.77 -2.55
C GLN A 50 -10.16 9.93 -1.41
N ILE A 51 -9.24 9.02 -1.73
CA ILE A 51 -8.44 8.29 -0.77
C ILE A 51 -7.02 8.85 -0.83
N VAL A 52 -6.53 9.39 0.28
CA VAL A 52 -5.17 9.89 0.44
C VAL A 52 -4.38 8.86 1.22
N PHE A 53 -3.43 8.21 0.55
CA PHE A 53 -2.47 7.33 1.18
C PHE A 53 -1.30 8.16 1.71
N GLU A 54 -1.10 8.20 3.02
CA GLU A 54 0.00 8.90 3.68
C GLU A 54 1.02 7.89 4.19
N PHE A 55 2.26 7.94 3.69
CA PHE A 55 3.28 6.92 3.91
C PHE A 55 4.07 7.23 5.19
N ARG A 56 4.02 6.31 6.16
CA ARG A 56 4.78 6.40 7.41
C ARG A 56 6.25 6.06 7.17
N SER A 57 7.09 6.30 8.17
CA SER A 57 8.51 5.92 8.14
C SER A 57 8.69 4.44 7.80
N GLY A 58 9.69 4.11 7.00
CA GLY A 58 9.91 2.77 6.48
C GLY A 58 9.76 2.74 4.97
N SER A 59 9.65 1.54 4.41
CA SER A 59 9.42 1.32 2.98
C SER A 59 8.07 0.63 2.79
N HIS A 60 7.15 1.30 2.11
CA HIS A 60 5.77 0.88 1.95
C HIS A 60 5.26 1.14 0.54
N SER A 61 4.27 0.39 0.08
CA SER A 61 3.56 0.65 -1.16
C SER A 61 2.05 0.48 -0.99
N VAL A 62 1.29 0.99 -1.95
CA VAL A 62 -0.12 0.66 -2.12
C VAL A 62 -0.29 0.09 -3.51
N VAL A 63 -0.58 -1.20 -3.57
CA VAL A 63 -0.74 -1.94 -4.82
C VAL A 63 -2.13 -2.56 -4.84
N GLN A 64 -2.87 -2.30 -5.91
CA GLN A 64 -4.18 -2.90 -6.12
C GLN A 64 -4.02 -4.38 -6.44
N SER A 65 -4.84 -5.20 -5.80
CA SER A 65 -4.95 -6.64 -6.04
C SER A 65 -6.41 -7.02 -6.33
N THR A 66 -6.68 -8.33 -6.31
CA THR A 66 -8.05 -8.85 -6.29
C THR A 66 -8.32 -9.50 -4.94
N PHE A 67 -9.60 -9.66 -4.60
CA PHE A 67 -10.00 -10.34 -3.37
C PHE A 67 -9.42 -11.76 -3.25
N GLU A 68 -9.35 -12.46 -4.38
CA GLU A 68 -8.87 -13.84 -4.48
C GLU A 68 -7.33 -13.94 -4.48
N GLN A 69 -6.63 -12.88 -4.86
CA GLN A 69 -5.17 -12.83 -4.97
C GLN A 69 -4.61 -11.60 -4.24
N PRO A 70 -4.77 -11.51 -2.90
CA PRO A 70 -4.48 -10.30 -2.11
C PRO A 70 -3.05 -9.78 -2.23
N CYS A 71 -2.06 -10.67 -2.36
CA CYS A 71 -0.64 -10.33 -2.39
C CYS A 71 -0.02 -10.41 -3.79
N THR A 72 -0.86 -10.26 -4.82
CA THR A 72 -0.45 -10.24 -6.23
C THR A 72 -0.94 -8.94 -6.88
N PRO A 73 -0.07 -8.19 -7.57
CA PRO A 73 -0.50 -7.00 -8.30
C PRO A 73 -1.57 -7.36 -9.35
N LYS A 74 -2.67 -6.62 -9.35
CA LYS A 74 -3.68 -6.69 -10.41
C LYS A 74 -3.12 -6.02 -11.67
N GLU A 75 -3.19 -6.71 -12.81
CA GLU A 75 -2.79 -6.15 -14.09
C GLU A 75 -3.59 -4.87 -14.42
N GLY A 76 -2.88 -3.81 -14.82
CA GLY A 76 -3.48 -2.48 -15.05
C GLY A 76 -4.05 -1.81 -13.80
N GLY A 77 -3.82 -2.38 -12.61
CA GLY A 77 -4.28 -1.85 -11.34
C GLY A 77 -3.45 -0.67 -10.85
N PHE A 78 -4.01 0.04 -9.88
CA PHE A 78 -3.31 1.13 -9.21
C PHE A 78 -2.07 0.62 -8.48
N ASN A 79 -0.93 1.29 -8.64
CA ASN A 79 0.32 0.94 -7.97
C ASN A 79 1.15 2.21 -7.74
N THR A 80 1.51 2.48 -6.48
CA THR A 80 2.29 3.67 -6.12
C THR A 80 3.79 3.53 -6.35
N GLY A 81 4.26 2.30 -6.59
CA GLY A 81 5.63 1.88 -6.31
C GLY A 81 5.93 1.93 -4.81
N VAL A 82 7.13 1.47 -4.43
CA VAL A 82 7.62 1.59 -3.05
C VAL A 82 7.97 3.05 -2.77
N LYS A 83 7.44 3.60 -1.69
CA LYS A 83 7.82 4.88 -1.09
C LYS A 83 8.67 4.59 0.14
N SER A 84 9.84 5.22 0.21
CA SER A 84 10.74 5.11 1.37
C SER A 84 10.77 6.43 2.12
N VAL A 85 10.56 6.37 3.43
CA VAL A 85 10.55 7.50 4.36
C VAL A 85 11.53 7.19 5.49
N ALA A 86 12.29 8.20 5.93
CA ALA A 86 13.34 8.00 6.93
C ALA A 86 12.79 7.42 8.25
N ASP A 87 13.47 6.40 8.79
CA ASP A 87 13.03 5.62 9.95
C ASP A 87 12.98 6.42 11.26
N ASN A 88 13.69 7.55 11.33
CA ASN A 88 13.80 8.37 12.53
C ASN A 88 12.66 9.38 12.71
N LEU A 89 11.70 9.45 11.79
CA LEU A 89 10.53 10.32 11.91
C LEU A 89 9.48 9.70 12.84
N ASP A 90 8.74 10.52 13.58
CA ASP A 90 7.58 10.05 14.35
C ASP A 90 6.51 9.45 13.42
N VAL A 91 5.63 8.58 13.96
CA VAL A 91 4.60 7.87 13.17
C VAL A 91 3.74 8.85 12.35
N ASP A 92 3.23 9.90 12.98
CA ASP A 92 2.38 10.91 12.34
C ASP A 92 3.12 12.25 12.17
N ALA A 93 4.41 12.19 11.81
CA ALA A 93 5.19 13.39 11.51
C ALA A 93 4.51 14.24 10.41
N PRO A 94 4.59 15.59 10.47
CA PRO A 94 4.00 16.43 9.44
C PRO A 94 4.78 16.33 8.11
N GLY A 95 4.07 16.47 6.99
CA GLY A 95 4.69 16.55 5.67
C GLY A 95 5.15 15.20 5.10
N LEU A 96 4.60 14.10 5.60
CA LEU A 96 4.86 12.76 5.06
C LEU A 96 4.39 12.65 3.60
N PRO A 97 5.05 11.84 2.77
CA PRO A 97 4.65 11.68 1.38
C PRO A 97 3.22 11.16 1.26
N THR A 98 2.49 11.67 0.28
CA THR A 98 1.12 11.23 0.00
C THR A 98 0.94 10.79 -1.44
N THR A 99 -0.03 9.91 -1.69
CA THR A 99 -0.55 9.62 -3.04
C THR A 99 -2.06 9.53 -2.98
N THR A 100 -2.75 10.13 -3.95
CA THR A 100 -4.21 10.22 -3.95
C THR A 100 -4.82 9.32 -5.02
N LEU A 101 -5.86 8.59 -4.65
CA LEU A 101 -6.73 7.83 -5.54
C LEU A 101 -8.13 8.46 -5.56
N ALA A 102 -8.60 8.86 -6.74
CA ALA A 102 -9.98 9.30 -6.92
C ALA A 102 -10.92 8.09 -7.02
N VAL A 103 -12.03 8.12 -6.28
CA VAL A 103 -13.02 7.05 -6.26
C VAL A 103 -14.01 7.27 -7.40
N THR A 104 -13.96 6.41 -8.43
CA THR A 104 -14.79 6.55 -9.65
C THR A 104 -16.16 5.90 -9.52
N ASP A 105 -16.28 4.91 -8.64
CA ASP A 105 -17.49 4.15 -8.33
C ASP A 105 -17.38 3.53 -6.94
N SER A 106 -18.47 2.93 -6.46
CA SER A 106 -18.55 2.30 -5.14
C SER A 106 -18.32 0.79 -5.17
N GLN A 107 -17.63 0.26 -6.19
CA GLN A 107 -17.28 -1.16 -6.22
C GLN A 107 -16.16 -1.48 -5.21
N PRO A 108 -16.07 -2.73 -4.74
CA PRO A 108 -14.98 -3.14 -3.85
C PRO A 108 -13.61 -2.98 -4.51
N LEU A 109 -12.66 -2.37 -3.79
CA LEU A 109 -11.25 -2.31 -4.17
C LEU A 109 -10.40 -2.91 -3.06
N TRP A 110 -9.32 -3.57 -3.48
CA TRP A 110 -8.48 -4.40 -2.64
C TRP A 110 -7.04 -3.96 -2.84
N PHE A 111 -6.35 -3.63 -1.75
CA PHE A 111 -4.97 -3.17 -1.80
C PHE A 111 -4.11 -3.91 -0.80
N PHE A 112 -2.82 -3.99 -1.11
CA PHE A 112 -1.82 -4.54 -0.21
C PHE A 112 -0.54 -3.70 -0.23
N ASP A 113 0.23 -3.84 0.84
CA ASP A 113 1.61 -3.36 0.88
C ASP A 113 2.54 -4.47 0.37
N GLN A 114 3.22 -4.18 -0.74
CA GLN A 114 4.13 -5.12 -1.39
C GLN A 114 5.52 -5.10 -0.73
N ALA A 115 5.87 -4.01 -0.04
CA ALA A 115 7.19 -3.82 0.51
C ALA A 115 7.44 -4.79 1.68
N GLY A 116 8.66 -5.31 1.77
CA GLY A 116 9.13 -6.08 2.95
C GLY A 116 8.33 -7.35 3.29
N GLY A 117 7.43 -7.81 2.42
CA GLY A 117 6.58 -8.97 2.71
C GLY A 117 5.52 -8.74 3.77
N THR A 118 5.04 -7.51 3.92
CA THR A 118 4.02 -7.14 4.91
C THR A 118 2.61 -7.63 4.55
N CYS A 119 2.32 -7.91 3.27
CA CYS A 119 1.03 -8.46 2.86
C CYS A 119 0.65 -9.76 3.60
N ASN A 120 1.57 -10.72 3.67
CA ASN A 120 1.35 -12.01 4.36
C ASN A 120 1.26 -11.88 5.89
N GLN A 121 1.54 -10.70 6.43
CA GLN A 121 1.35 -10.36 7.83
C GLN A 121 0.01 -9.64 8.06
N GLY A 122 -0.84 -9.56 7.02
CA GLY A 122 -2.14 -8.88 7.07
C GLY A 122 -2.08 -7.41 6.66
N GLY A 123 -1.00 -6.99 5.98
CA GLY A 123 -0.84 -5.65 5.44
C GLY A 123 -1.72 -5.41 4.21
N VAL A 124 -3.03 -5.30 4.44
CA VAL A 124 -4.04 -5.12 3.40
C VAL A 124 -5.09 -4.08 3.76
N LEU A 125 -5.68 -3.46 2.75
CA LEU A 125 -6.77 -2.50 2.84
C LEU A 125 -7.96 -2.97 2.01
N ALA A 126 -9.15 -2.92 2.62
CA ALA A 126 -10.43 -3.16 1.97
C ALA A 126 -11.19 -1.84 1.79
N VAL A 127 -11.53 -1.51 0.55
CA VAL A 127 -12.34 -0.33 0.20
C VAL A 127 -13.69 -0.82 -0.30
N ASN A 128 -14.78 -0.31 0.27
CA ASN A 128 -16.14 -0.73 -0.06
C ASN A 128 -16.36 -2.27 -0.04
N PRO A 129 -15.91 -3.02 0.99
CA PRO A 129 -16.15 -4.46 1.06
C PRO A 129 -17.65 -4.77 1.14
N THR A 130 -18.06 -5.93 0.62
CA THR A 130 -19.46 -6.34 0.68
C THR A 130 -19.79 -7.02 2.00
N VAL A 131 -21.04 -6.92 2.42
CA VAL A 131 -21.55 -7.69 3.55
C VAL A 131 -21.74 -9.14 3.10
N GLY A 132 -21.07 -10.08 3.77
CA GLY A 132 -21.28 -11.52 3.61
C GLY A 132 -20.33 -12.24 2.65
N SER A 133 -20.10 -11.74 1.42
CA SER A 133 -19.31 -12.47 0.41
C SER A 133 -17.84 -12.08 0.38
N GLN A 134 -17.53 -10.79 0.23
CA GLN A 134 -16.17 -10.27 0.15
C GLN A 134 -15.95 -9.28 1.30
N THR A 135 -15.71 -9.83 2.49
CA THR A 135 -15.50 -9.04 3.71
C THR A 135 -14.03 -8.66 3.87
N ALA A 136 -13.77 -7.56 4.57
CA ALA A 136 -12.40 -7.16 4.92
C ALA A 136 -11.67 -8.22 5.75
N ALA A 137 -12.37 -8.88 6.67
CA ALA A 137 -11.82 -9.96 7.49
C ALA A 137 -11.36 -11.14 6.62
N ALA A 138 -12.20 -11.58 5.67
CA ALA A 138 -11.84 -12.65 4.74
C ALA A 138 -10.67 -12.25 3.84
N PHE A 139 -10.61 -10.99 3.39
CA PHE A 139 -9.48 -10.50 2.60
C PHE A 139 -8.16 -10.54 3.38
N LYS A 140 -8.16 -10.09 4.64
CA LYS A 140 -7.00 -10.16 5.53
C LYS A 140 -6.57 -11.60 5.81
N GLU A 141 -7.52 -12.50 6.03
CA GLU A 141 -7.22 -13.93 6.22
C GLU A 141 -6.62 -14.57 4.95
N ASN A 142 -7.15 -14.23 3.77
CA ASN A 142 -6.60 -14.68 2.49
C ASN A 142 -5.16 -14.17 2.30
N ALA A 143 -4.88 -12.92 2.68
CA ALA A 143 -3.55 -12.33 2.58
C ALA A 143 -2.54 -13.08 3.43
N MET A 144 -2.89 -13.39 4.69
CA MET A 144 -2.03 -14.14 5.60
C MET A 144 -1.70 -15.56 5.10
N LYS A 145 -2.55 -16.13 4.23
CA LYS A 145 -2.36 -17.45 3.64
C LYS A 145 -1.74 -17.41 2.24
N ALA A 146 -1.58 -16.23 1.64
CA ALA A 146 -1.14 -16.10 0.26
C ALA A 146 0.37 -16.38 0.12
N THR A 147 0.75 -16.92 -1.04
CA THR A 147 2.15 -16.95 -1.47
C THR A 147 2.47 -15.66 -2.20
N MET A 148 3.57 -15.00 -1.83
CA MET A 148 3.94 -13.72 -2.44
C MET A 148 4.38 -13.88 -3.90
N ALA A 149 3.86 -13.02 -4.78
CA ALA A 149 4.46 -12.79 -6.08
C ALA A 149 5.74 -11.93 -5.95
N PRO A 150 6.75 -12.08 -6.82
CA PRO A 150 7.93 -11.23 -6.81
C PRO A 150 7.56 -9.75 -6.93
N ALA A 151 8.20 -8.90 -6.13
CA ALA A 151 8.05 -7.46 -6.23
C ALA A 151 8.64 -6.97 -7.57
N ASN A 152 7.80 -6.50 -8.49
CA ASN A 152 8.27 -5.76 -9.66
C ASN A 152 8.70 -4.36 -9.20
N SER A 153 9.97 -4.23 -8.85
CA SER A 153 10.63 -2.95 -8.60
C SER A 153 10.99 -2.31 -9.94
N ASP A 154 10.04 -1.73 -10.67
CA ASP A 154 10.39 -0.84 -11.79
C ASP A 154 9.30 0.19 -12.13
N THR A 155 9.72 1.45 -12.00
CA THR A 155 9.30 2.68 -12.73
C THR A 155 7.90 3.28 -12.52
N THR A 156 7.91 4.49 -11.96
CA THR A 156 6.92 5.56 -11.99
C THR A 156 6.06 5.59 -13.27
N ALA A 157 4.83 5.08 -13.20
CA ALA A 157 3.78 5.39 -14.16
C ALA A 157 2.86 6.45 -13.56
N ASN A 158 3.15 7.72 -13.86
CA ASN A 158 2.22 8.81 -13.61
C ASN A 158 1.10 8.72 -14.66
N ILE A 159 0.02 8.00 -14.37
CA ILE A 159 -1.12 7.88 -15.28
C ILE A 159 -2.17 8.94 -14.93
N SER A 160 -2.04 10.10 -15.58
CA SER A 160 -3.18 10.98 -15.85
C SER A 160 -3.79 10.54 -17.17
N SER A 161 -4.96 9.91 -17.12
CA SER A 161 -5.68 9.43 -18.29
C SER A 161 -6.28 10.58 -19.11
N THR A 162 -5.87 10.72 -20.37
CA THR A 162 -6.69 11.33 -21.42
C THR A 162 -6.61 10.47 -22.66
N ILE A 163 -7.71 9.78 -22.96
CA ILE A 163 -7.91 8.96 -24.16
C ILE A 163 -8.33 9.91 -25.29
N HIS A 164 -7.56 10.01 -26.37
CA HIS A 164 -8.04 10.46 -27.68
C HIS A 164 -7.33 9.65 -28.77
N GLY A 165 -8.13 9.07 -29.66
CA GLY A 165 -7.69 8.08 -30.63
C GLY A 165 -6.90 8.65 -31.81
N ALA A 166 -6.11 7.78 -32.42
CA ALA A 166 -5.83 7.80 -33.85
C ALA A 166 -5.29 6.42 -34.27
N THR A 167 -5.98 5.84 -35.25
CA THR A 167 -5.52 4.76 -36.12
C THR A 167 -4.21 5.12 -36.80
N VAL A 168 -3.19 4.28 -36.70
CA VAL A 168 -2.15 4.11 -37.73
C VAL A 168 -1.44 2.77 -37.54
N ALA A 169 -1.40 1.98 -38.61
CA ALA A 169 -0.55 0.79 -38.76
C ALA A 169 0.94 1.17 -38.73
N PRO A 170 1.84 0.19 -38.51
CA PRO A 170 2.79 -0.08 -39.59
C PRO A 170 3.22 -1.55 -39.76
N THR A 171 3.27 -1.94 -41.04
CA THR A 171 4.42 -2.51 -41.77
C THR A 171 5.39 -3.47 -41.07
N ARG A 172 5.41 -4.69 -41.63
CA ARG A 172 6.43 -5.75 -41.55
C ARG A 172 7.81 -5.25 -42.04
N ALA A 173 8.87 -5.50 -41.27
CA ALA A 173 10.23 -5.57 -41.79
C ALA A 173 11.10 -6.54 -40.96
N SER A 174 11.72 -7.48 -41.66
CA SER A 174 12.80 -8.35 -41.19
C SER A 174 14.11 -7.57 -41.05
N SER A 175 14.92 -7.91 -40.05
CA SER A 175 16.38 -8.01 -40.21
C SER A 175 16.99 -8.97 -39.19
N THR A 176 17.55 -10.05 -39.72
CA THR A 176 18.65 -10.86 -39.15
C THR A 176 19.84 -9.97 -38.76
N GLN A 177 20.57 -10.30 -37.66
CA GLN A 177 21.91 -10.91 -37.67
C GLN A 177 22.62 -10.81 -36.30
N THR A 178 23.24 -11.93 -35.86
CA THR A 178 24.53 -12.08 -35.10
C THR A 178 24.69 -11.42 -33.71
N THR A 179 25.28 -12.01 -32.66
CA THR A 179 26.26 -13.11 -32.44
C THR A 179 26.18 -13.60 -30.97
N PRO A 180 26.76 -14.77 -30.62
CA PRO A 180 26.62 -15.40 -29.31
C PRO A 180 27.64 -14.91 -28.28
N ARG A 181 27.22 -14.76 -27.01
CA ARG A 181 28.11 -14.60 -25.85
C ARG A 181 28.12 -15.88 -25.02
N PRO A 182 29.27 -16.54 -24.81
CA PRO A 182 29.33 -17.76 -24.00
C PRO A 182 29.33 -17.44 -22.50
N SER A 183 28.47 -18.13 -21.77
CA SER A 183 28.49 -18.25 -20.31
C SER A 183 29.67 -19.12 -19.88
N LYS A 184 30.55 -18.60 -19.02
CA LYS A 184 31.46 -19.42 -18.22
C LYS A 184 30.94 -19.46 -16.78
N VAL A 185 30.46 -20.64 -16.43
CA VAL A 185 30.27 -21.12 -15.06
C VAL A 185 31.63 -21.33 -14.40
N ASN A 186 31.88 -20.62 -13.30
CA ASN A 186 32.88 -21.03 -12.32
C ASN A 186 32.18 -21.12 -10.96
N ALA A 187 31.74 -22.33 -10.64
CA ALA A 187 31.53 -22.75 -9.28
C ALA A 187 32.91 -23.01 -8.65
N ALA A 188 33.22 -22.31 -7.57
CA ALA A 188 34.30 -22.70 -6.67
C ALA A 188 33.85 -22.41 -5.24
N ALA A 189 33.59 -23.49 -4.52
CA ALA A 189 33.42 -23.50 -3.08
C ALA A 189 34.72 -23.08 -2.40
N VAL A 190 34.60 -22.36 -1.29
CA VAL A 190 35.63 -22.36 -0.24
C VAL A 190 34.94 -22.36 1.12
N ILE A 191 35.18 -23.46 1.82
CA ILE A 191 34.89 -23.72 3.21
C ILE A 191 35.93 -22.95 4.03
N ALA A 192 35.51 -22.18 5.03
CA ALA A 192 36.39 -21.82 6.13
C ALA A 192 35.57 -21.62 7.40
N ALA A 193 35.66 -22.63 8.27
CA ALA A 193 35.28 -22.54 9.67
C ALA A 193 36.25 -21.63 10.43
N SER A 194 35.77 -20.91 11.44
CA SER A 194 36.54 -20.63 12.65
C SER A 194 35.60 -20.36 13.82
N GLN A 195 35.91 -21.03 14.92
CA GLN A 195 35.16 -21.06 16.16
C GLN A 195 35.70 -20.06 17.19
N VAL A 196 34.94 -19.97 18.29
CA VAL A 196 35.25 -19.61 19.69
C VAL A 196 35.73 -18.19 20.02
N ALA A 197 34.97 -17.53 20.89
CA ALA A 197 35.51 -16.93 22.11
C ALA A 197 34.43 -16.83 23.21
N LEU A 198 34.70 -17.50 24.33
CA LEU A 198 34.02 -17.39 25.61
C LEU A 198 34.42 -16.08 26.30
N SER A 199 33.51 -15.43 27.04
CA SER A 199 33.87 -14.81 28.33
C SER A 199 32.64 -14.47 29.16
N SER A 200 32.57 -15.14 30.30
CA SER A 200 31.67 -14.92 31.43
C SER A 200 32.03 -13.64 32.19
N LEU A 201 31.05 -13.01 32.83
CA LEU A 201 31.24 -12.40 34.16
C LEU A 201 29.90 -12.36 34.92
N ALA A 202 29.83 -13.22 35.93
CA ALA A 202 28.94 -13.12 37.06
C ALA A 202 29.45 -12.02 38.02
N GLY A 203 28.54 -11.32 38.70
CA GLY A 203 28.84 -10.33 39.74
C GLY A 203 27.56 -9.66 40.25
N ILE A 204 26.82 -10.29 41.16
CA ILE A 204 26.81 -10.08 42.63
C ILE A 204 25.70 -9.11 43.11
N MET A 205 24.83 -9.74 43.90
CA MET A 205 23.82 -9.28 44.87
C MET A 205 24.13 -8.01 45.71
N LEU A 206 23.11 -7.17 45.91
CA LEU A 206 22.64 -6.55 47.18
C LEU A 206 21.43 -5.66 46.80
N GLY A 207 20.18 -5.79 47.29
CA GLY A 207 19.67 -6.28 48.55
C GLY A 207 19.48 -5.13 49.53
N ILE A 208 18.37 -4.38 49.48
CA ILE A 208 17.80 -3.70 50.66
C ILE A 208 16.27 -3.58 50.51
N ALA A 209 15.58 -4.08 51.52
CA ALA A 209 14.15 -3.96 51.76
C ALA A 209 13.76 -2.56 52.25
N MET A 210 12.45 -2.28 52.22
CA MET A 210 11.58 -1.57 53.18
C MET A 210 10.41 -1.02 52.32
N GLY A 211 9.13 -1.29 52.54
CA GLY A 211 8.41 -1.56 53.77
C GLY A 211 7.23 -0.59 53.82
N VAL A 212 6.02 -1.13 53.73
CA VAL A 212 4.79 -0.68 54.42
C VAL A 212 4.47 0.82 54.38
N LEU A 213 3.49 1.23 53.55
CA LEU A 213 2.14 1.65 53.97
C LEU A 213 1.22 1.76 52.75
#